data_AF-A0A938NCX1-F1
#
_entry.id   AF-A0A938NCX1-F1
#
_cell.length_a   1.000
_cell.length_b   1.000
_cell.length_c   1.000
_cell.angle_alpha   90.00
_cell.angle_beta   90.00
_cell.angle_gamma   90.00
#
_symmetry.space_group_name_H-M   'P 1'
#
loop_
_entity.id
_entity.type
_entity.pdbx_description
1 polymer ?
#
loop_
_entity_poly.entity_id
_entity_poly.type
_entity_poly.pdbx_seq_one_letter_code
_entity_poly.pdbx_strand_id
1 'polypeptide(L)'
;MGPSHSTTSTGHDGLERFSYDDGIVRLFTWATMIWGVVGLLVGVLIAAQLTVPALNAHEWLSFGRLRPLHTNAVIFAFAGNAIFAAIYYSSQRLLKARM
;
A
#
# COMPACT_ATOMS: atom_id res chain seq x y z
N MET A 1 -69.07 -4.71 -15.38
CA MET A 1 -67.98 -5.64 -15.74
C MET A 1 -66.76 -4.77 -16.07
N GLY A 2 -65.99 -4.36 -15.05
CA GLY A 2 -64.96 -3.33 -15.18
C GLY A 2 -63.62 -3.92 -15.66
N PRO A 3 -62.85 -3.21 -16.51
CA PRO A 3 -61.51 -3.63 -16.87
C PRO A 3 -60.55 -3.39 -15.70
N SER A 4 -59.99 -4.47 -15.14
CA SER A 4 -58.95 -4.42 -14.11
C SER A 4 -57.62 -4.01 -14.76
N HIS A 5 -57.22 -2.75 -14.60
CA HIS A 5 -55.86 -2.28 -14.87
C HIS A 5 -54.88 -2.91 -13.88
N SER A 6 -54.07 -3.85 -14.36
CA SER A 6 -52.90 -4.37 -13.63
C SER A 6 -51.70 -3.47 -13.90
N THR A 7 -51.44 -2.53 -12.99
CA THR A 7 -50.21 -1.72 -13.02
C THR A 7 -49.05 -2.55 -12.45
N THR A 8 -48.26 -3.17 -13.32
CA THR A 8 -46.99 -3.81 -12.96
C THR A 8 -45.95 -2.73 -12.67
N SER A 9 -45.67 -2.47 -11.39
CA SER A 9 -44.55 -1.62 -10.98
C SER A 9 -43.24 -2.42 -11.03
N THR A 10 -42.57 -2.45 -12.19
CA THR A 10 -41.22 -2.99 -12.31
C THR A 10 -40.20 -1.95 -11.86
N GLY A 11 -40.10 -1.73 -10.54
CA GLY A 11 -39.02 -0.96 -9.95
C GLY A 11 -37.74 -1.80 -9.93
N HIS A 12 -36.96 -1.79 -11.02
CA HIS A 12 -35.53 -2.09 -10.95
C HIS A 12 -34.79 -0.77 -10.72
N ASP A 13 -34.89 -0.23 -9.50
CA ASP A 13 -33.90 0.73 -9.01
C ASP A 13 -32.62 -0.04 -8.71
N GLY A 14 -31.95 -0.48 -9.77
CA GLY A 14 -30.57 -0.91 -9.73
C GLY A 14 -29.73 0.32 -9.43
N LEU A 15 -29.64 0.71 -8.16
CA LEU A 15 -28.66 1.69 -7.72
C LEU A 15 -27.30 1.18 -8.17
N GLU A 16 -26.72 1.80 -9.21
CA GLU A 16 -25.34 1.58 -9.60
C GLU A 16 -24.48 1.95 -8.39
N ARG A 17 -24.10 0.93 -7.62
CA ARG A 17 -23.15 1.08 -6.53
C ARG A 17 -21.80 1.34 -7.18
N PHE A 18 -21.41 2.60 -7.26
CA PHE A 18 -20.03 3.01 -7.48
C PHE A 18 -19.19 2.44 -6.34
N SER A 19 -18.68 1.22 -6.53
CA SER A 19 -17.75 0.59 -5.60
C SER A 19 -16.35 1.08 -5.93
N TYR A 20 -15.68 1.69 -4.96
CA TYR A 20 -14.26 1.98 -5.07
C TYR A 20 -13.47 0.66 -5.16
N ASP A 21 -12.41 0.64 -5.97
CA ASP A 21 -11.52 -0.51 -6.09
C ASP A 21 -10.40 -0.39 -5.04
N ASP A 22 -10.72 -0.84 -3.83
CA ASP A 22 -9.77 -0.82 -2.71
C ASP A 22 -8.74 -1.97 -2.79
N GLY A 23 -8.82 -2.85 -3.81
CA GLY A 23 -7.95 -4.02 -3.93
C GLY A 23 -6.48 -3.65 -4.08
N ILE A 24 -6.20 -2.74 -5.02
CA ILE A 24 -4.84 -2.25 -5.29
C ILE A 24 -4.30 -1.46 -4.09
N VAL A 25 -5.13 -0.60 -3.49
CA VAL A 25 -4.77 0.17 -2.28
C VAL A 25 -4.38 -0.76 -1.14
N ARG A 26 -5.12 -1.86 -0.94
CA ARG A 26 -4.86 -2.83 0.12
C ARG A 26 -3.55 -3.57 -0.10
N LEU A 27 -3.23 -3.94 -1.34
CA LEU A 27 -1.95 -4.57 -1.68
C LEU A 27 -0.77 -3.63 -1.40
N PHE A 28 -0.84 -2.37 -1.86
CA PHE A 28 0.22 -1.39 -1.60
C PHE A 28 0.36 -1.06 -0.12
N THR A 29 -0.74 -1.04 0.64
CA THR A 29 -0.71 -0.85 2.09
C THR A 29 0.00 -2.01 2.79
N TRP A 30 -0.30 -3.26 2.42
CA TRP A 30 0.42 -4.43 2.94
C TRP A 30 1.91 -4.42 2.57
N ALA A 31 2.23 -4.12 1.31
CA ALA A 31 3.62 -3.97 0.87
C ALA A 31 4.36 -2.89 1.66
N THR A 32 3.71 -1.75 1.93
CA THR A 32 4.25 -0.67 2.77
C THR A 32 4.56 -1.18 4.17
N MET A 33 3.65 -1.90 4.83
CA MET A 33 3.93 -2.42 6.18
C MET A 33 5.11 -3.39 6.20
N ILE A 34 5.17 -4.31 5.23
CA ILE A 34 6.26 -5.30 5.13
C ILE A 34 7.60 -4.59 4.92
N TRP A 35 7.68 -3.67 3.96
CA TRP A 35 8.92 -2.94 3.68
C TRP A 35 9.29 -1.96 4.79
N GLY A 36 8.32 -1.43 5.53
CA GLY A 36 8.56 -0.63 6.72
C GLY A 36 9.28 -1.43 7.81
N VAL A 37 8.82 -2.66 8.07
CA VAL A 37 9.50 -3.57 9.01
C VAL A 37 10.90 -3.92 8.52
N VAL A 38 11.06 -4.32 7.26
CA VAL A 38 12.37 -4.66 6.69
C VAL A 38 13.34 -3.47 6.75
N GLY A 39 12.90 -2.28 6.31
CA GLY A 39 13.71 -1.07 6.32
C GLY A 39 14.18 -0.69 7.72
N LEU A 40 13.27 -0.72 8.70
CA LEU A 40 13.60 -0.41 10.10
C LEU A 40 14.56 -1.45 10.70
N LEU A 41 14.35 -2.75 10.46
CA LEU A 41 15.25 -3.80 10.96
C LEU A 41 16.66 -3.65 10.39
N VAL A 42 16.80 -3.38 9.09
CA VAL A 42 18.12 -3.12 8.47
C VAL A 42 18.75 -1.86 9.06
N GLY A 43 17.95 -0.83 9.36
CA GLY A 43 18.42 0.39 10.04
C GLY A 43 18.99 0.10 11.43
N VAL A 44 18.32 -0.74 12.21
CA VAL A 44 18.80 -1.19 13.53
C VAL A 44 20.10 -2.00 13.39
N LEU A 45 20.20 -2.89 12.39
CA LEU A 45 21.44 -3.63 12.13
C LEU A 45 22.61 -2.70 11.78
N ILE A 46 22.39 -1.69 10.94
CA ILE A 46 23.40 -0.67 10.60
C ILE A 46 23.82 0.11 11.85
N ALA A 47 22.87 0.50 12.70
CA ALA A 47 23.16 1.18 13.95
C ALA A 47 24.02 0.31 14.89
N ALA A 48 23.71 -0.99 15.01
CA ALA A 48 24.49 -1.92 15.80
C ALA A 48 25.93 -2.09 15.27
N GLN A 49 26.12 -2.09 13.94
CA GLN A 49 27.43 -2.14 13.30
C GLN A 49 28.31 -0.90 13.57
N LEU A 50 27.69 0.25 13.88
CA LEU A 50 28.43 1.45 14.29
C LEU A 50 28.97 1.35 15.72
N THR A 51 28.23 0.71 16.63
CA THR A 51 28.63 0.55 18.04
C THR A 51 29.56 -0.64 18.24
N VAL A 52 29.38 -1.73 17.48
CA VAL A 52 30.18 -2.95 17.61
C VAL A 52 30.82 -3.30 16.26
N PRO A 53 32.08 -2.89 16.02
CA PRO A 53 32.76 -3.10 14.75
C PRO A 53 32.88 -4.58 14.35
N ALA A 54 32.92 -5.49 15.32
CA ALA A 54 32.98 -6.94 15.10
C ALA A 54 31.76 -7.49 14.31
N LEU A 55 30.62 -6.79 14.31
CA LEU A 55 29.43 -7.18 13.54
C LEU A 55 29.59 -6.96 12.01
N ASN A 56 30.66 -6.28 11.57
CA ASN A 56 31.01 -6.11 10.15
C ASN A 56 31.83 -7.29 9.57
N ALA A 57 31.86 -8.45 10.24
CA ALA A 57 32.72 -9.57 9.86
C ALA A 57 32.34 -10.26 8.53
N HIS A 58 31.12 -10.05 8.02
CA HIS A 58 30.63 -10.68 6.78
C HIS A 58 30.60 -9.72 5.59
N GLU A 59 31.02 -10.20 4.42
CA GLU A 59 31.12 -9.40 3.19
C GLU A 59 29.79 -8.85 2.67
N TRP A 60 28.70 -9.60 2.82
CA TRP A 60 27.35 -9.17 2.40
C TRP A 60 26.70 -8.27 3.46
N LEU A 61 27.09 -8.46 4.72
CA LEU A 61 26.58 -7.70 5.86
C LEU A 61 27.51 -6.56 6.28
N SER A 62 28.33 -6.04 5.38
CA SER A 62 29.20 -4.90 5.66
C SER A 62 28.42 -3.58 5.68
N PHE A 63 28.73 -2.70 6.64
CA PHE A 63 28.16 -1.35 6.80
C PHE A 63 28.19 -0.51 5.50
N GLY A 64 29.20 -0.71 4.64
CA GLY A 64 29.29 -0.04 3.35
C GLY A 64 28.18 -0.43 2.37
N ARG A 65 27.69 -1.67 2.43
CA ARG A 65 26.66 -2.22 1.53
C ARG A 65 25.26 -2.14 2.14
N LEU A 66 25.12 -2.35 3.46
CA LEU A 66 23.81 -2.24 4.11
C LEU A 66 23.23 -0.83 4.04
N ARG A 67 24.04 0.23 4.11
CA ARG A 67 23.55 1.61 4.07
C ARG A 67 22.78 1.92 2.78
N PRO A 68 23.36 1.73 1.58
CA PRO A 68 22.61 1.85 0.33
C PRO A 68 21.36 0.97 0.30
N LEU A 69 21.44 -0.27 0.83
CA LEU A 69 20.30 -1.18 0.90
C LEU A 69 19.17 -0.62 1.79
N HIS A 70 19.49 -0.14 2.99
CA HIS A 70 18.54 0.45 3.93
C HIS A 70 17.86 1.68 3.35
N THR A 71 18.65 2.63 2.84
CA THR A 71 18.10 3.86 2.26
C THR A 71 17.20 3.55 1.05
N ASN A 72 17.60 2.63 0.17
CA ASN A 72 16.75 2.21 -0.95
C ASN A 72 15.47 1.51 -0.49
N ALA A 73 15.56 0.63 0.50
CA ALA A 73 14.39 -0.04 1.07
C ALA A 73 13.42 0.95 1.73
N VAL A 74 13.93 1.93 2.48
CA VAL A 74 13.08 2.93 3.16
C VAL A 74 12.48 3.94 2.16
N ILE A 75 13.25 4.41 1.17
CA ILE A 75 12.76 5.42 0.23
C ILE A 75 11.87 4.77 -0.84
N PHE A 76 12.40 3.82 -1.60
CA PHE A 76 11.68 3.30 -2.77
C PHE A 76 10.66 2.24 -2.40
N ALA A 77 10.99 1.35 -1.46
CA ALA A 77 10.10 0.25 -1.12
C ALA A 77 9.09 0.65 -0.04
N PHE A 78 9.48 1.36 1.02
CA PHE A 78 8.53 1.80 2.03
C PHE A 78 7.78 3.06 1.60
N ALA A 79 8.46 4.20 1.45
CA ALA A 79 7.79 5.46 1.12
C ALA A 79 7.15 5.45 -0.27
N GLY A 80 7.78 4.79 -1.26
CA GLY A 80 7.20 4.62 -2.59
C GLY A 80 5.85 3.90 -2.55
N ASN A 81 5.76 2.73 -1.90
CA ASN A 81 4.49 2.00 -1.76
C ASN A 81 3.45 2.80 -0.95
N ALA A 82 3.87 3.57 0.06
CA ALA A 82 2.99 4.43 0.85
C ALA A 82 2.37 5.53 -0.02
N ILE A 83 3.17 6.18 -0.87
CA ILE A 83 2.72 7.21 -1.81
C ILE A 83 1.73 6.62 -2.81
N PHE A 84 2.03 5.44 -3.38
CA PHE A 84 1.09 4.77 -4.30
C PHE A 84 -0.24 4.47 -3.61
N ALA A 85 -0.24 3.87 -2.42
CA ALA A 85 -1.46 3.62 -1.65
C ALA A 85 -2.25 4.92 -1.39
N ALA A 86 -1.57 5.99 -0.97
CA ALA A 86 -2.18 7.27 -0.67
C ALA A 86 -2.79 7.92 -1.91
N ILE A 87 -2.09 7.90 -3.06
CA ILE A 87 -2.59 8.47 -4.31
C ILE A 87 -3.79 7.68 -4.78
N TYR A 88 -3.70 6.36 -4.92
CA TYR A 88 -4.82 5.53 -5.41
C TYR A 88 -6.07 5.68 -4.52
N TYR A 89 -5.90 5.73 -3.20
CA TYR A 89 -7.01 5.93 -2.28
C TYR A 89 -7.62 7.34 -2.33
N SER A 90 -6.77 8.38 -2.33
CA SER A 90 -7.24 9.77 -2.28
C SER A 90 -7.90 10.20 -3.59
N SER A 91 -7.26 9.89 -4.72
CA SER A 91 -7.74 10.29 -6.05
C SER A 91 -9.08 9.64 -6.41
N GLN A 92 -9.28 8.34 -6.11
CA GLN A 92 -10.56 7.65 -6.29
C GLN A 92 -11.68 8.41 -5.54
N ARG A 93 -11.46 8.80 -4.29
CA ARG A 93 -12.46 9.46 -3.44
C ARG A 93 -12.71 10.92 -3.80
N LEU A 94 -11.64 11.66 -4.12
CA LEU A 94 -11.73 13.08 -4.47
C LEU A 94 -12.38 13.29 -5.82
N LEU A 95 -12.01 12.48 -6.82
CA LEU A 95 -12.53 12.61 -8.19
C LEU A 95 -13.83 11.83 -8.40
N LYS A 96 -14.25 11.01 -7.42
CA LYS A 96 -15.40 10.08 -7.54
C LYS A 96 -15.33 9.22 -8.80
N ALA A 97 -14.12 8.87 -9.21
CA ALA A 97 -13.84 8.05 -10.37
C ALA A 97 -13.19 6.74 -9.92
N ARG A 98 -13.61 5.62 -10.52
CA ARG A 98 -12.96 4.33 -10.27
C ARG A 98 -11.65 4.29 -11.05
N MET A 99 -10.57 3.92 -10.37
CA MET A 99 -9.25 3.65 -10.94
C MET A 99 -8.81 2.24 -10.56
#